data_AF-A0A7S3C0W6-F1
#
_entry.id   AF-A0A7S3C0W6-F1
#
_cell.length_a   1.000
_cell.length_b   1.000
_cell.length_c   1.000
_cell.angle_alpha   90.00
_cell.angle_beta   90.00
_cell.angle_gamma   90.00
#
_symmetry.space_group_name_H-M   'P 1'
#
loop_
_entity.id
_entity.type
_entity.pdbx_description
1 polymer ?
#
loop_
_entity_poly.entity_id
_entity_poly.type
_entity_poly.pdbx_seq_one_letter_code
_entity_poly.pdbx_strand_id
1 'polypeptide(L)'
;DELSRHADLQRLAQWLAHSRHASVRAAALRMLESSLGGGAVPEGLVEALFARLNDPDENSLYVQEAAVAALRRVPAENLTMYSEALVALCHAPSANVSIGALAALERLPHAWLTEADLLLLNAGVSTWDGKREAL
;
A
#
# COMPACT_ATOMS: atom_id res chain seq x y z
N ASP A 1 12.98 15.81 -15.41
CA ASP A 1 14.14 14.91 -15.27
C ASP A 1 13.95 14.08 -13.99
N GLU A 2 14.80 13.09 -13.71
CA GLU A 2 14.63 12.20 -12.54
C GLU A 2 14.79 12.92 -11.19
N LEU A 3 15.63 13.97 -11.11
CA LEU A 3 15.80 14.74 -9.87
C LEU A 3 14.54 15.52 -9.52
N SER A 4 13.90 16.15 -10.51
CA SER A 4 12.62 16.84 -10.30
C SER A 4 11.53 15.86 -9.85
N ARG A 5 11.46 14.66 -10.45
CA ARG A 5 10.51 13.63 -10.04
C ARG A 5 10.75 13.17 -8.60
N HIS A 6 12.01 12.94 -8.21
CA HIS A 6 12.35 12.53 -6.85
C HIS A 6 11.92 13.60 -5.83
N ALA A 7 12.23 14.87 -6.09
CA ALA A 7 11.85 15.98 -5.23
C ALA A 7 10.32 16.11 -5.08
N ASP A 8 9.57 15.91 -6.17
CA ASP A 8 8.11 15.94 -6.12
C ASP A 8 7.52 14.78 -5.32
N LEU A 9 8.05 13.56 -5.48
CA LEU A 9 7.64 12.39 -4.68
C LEU A 9 7.94 12.59 -3.19
N GLN A 10 9.09 13.19 -2.85
CA GLN A 10 9.42 13.53 -1.46
C GLN A 10 8.45 14.57 -0.89
N ARG A 11 8.07 15.60 -1.68
CA ARG A 11 7.09 16.59 -1.25
C ARG A 11 5.73 15.95 -0.98
N LEU A 12 5.29 15.04 -1.85
CA LEU A 12 4.06 14.28 -1.66
C LEU A 12 4.13 13.41 -0.39
N ALA A 13 5.26 12.73 -0.15
CA ALA A 13 5.47 11.97 1.09
C ALA A 13 5.35 12.85 2.34
N GLN A 14 5.92 14.06 2.31
CA GLN A 14 5.78 15.00 3.43
C GLN A 14 4.33 15.42 3.66
N TRP A 15 3.56 15.67 2.59
CA TRP A 15 2.13 16.00 2.71
C TRP A 15 1.31 14.85 3.27
N LEU A 16 1.60 13.61 2.85
CA LEU A 16 0.98 12.43 3.44
C LEU A 16 1.28 12.34 4.93
N ALA A 17 2.54 12.53 5.33
CA ALA A 17 2.99 12.34 6.70
C ALA A 17 2.50 13.45 7.66
N HIS A 18 2.49 14.71 7.22
CA HIS A 18 2.34 15.86 8.12
C HIS A 18 1.05 16.67 7.94
N SER A 19 0.25 16.40 6.90
CA SER A 19 -1.00 17.14 6.72
C SER A 19 -2.04 16.74 7.77
N ARG A 20 -2.55 17.73 8.50
CA ARG A 20 -3.71 17.56 9.39
C ARG A 20 -5.03 17.37 8.64
N HIS A 21 -5.09 17.72 7.35
CA HIS A 21 -6.32 17.65 6.56
C HIS A 21 -6.35 16.38 5.73
N ALA A 22 -7.34 15.51 5.99
CA ALA A 22 -7.55 14.27 5.27
C ALA A 22 -7.77 14.49 3.75
N SER A 23 -8.41 15.59 3.35
CA SER A 23 -8.57 15.97 1.94
C SER A 23 -7.23 16.21 1.23
N VAL A 24 -6.25 16.84 1.91
CA VAL A 24 -4.91 17.07 1.36
C VAL A 24 -4.15 15.75 1.25
N ARG A 25 -4.28 14.85 2.24
CA ARG A 25 -3.68 13.51 2.17
C ARG A 25 -4.27 12.72 0.99
N ALA A 26 -5.59 12.72 0.82
CA ALA A 26 -6.26 12.08 -0.31
C ALA A 26 -5.86 12.67 -1.66
N ALA A 27 -5.75 13.99 -1.78
CA ALA A 27 -5.29 14.63 -3.00
C ALA A 27 -3.85 14.22 -3.34
N ALA A 28 -2.95 14.21 -2.35
CA ALA A 28 -1.58 13.75 -2.52
C ALA A 28 -1.52 12.28 -2.99
N LEU A 29 -2.36 11.40 -2.44
CA LEU A 29 -2.46 10.00 -2.86
C LEU A 29 -2.90 9.85 -4.32
N ARG A 30 -3.88 10.62 -4.77
CA ARG A 30 -4.32 10.61 -6.19
C ARG A 30 -3.24 11.15 -7.14
N MET A 31 -2.50 12.18 -6.69
CA MET A 31 -1.35 12.68 -7.44
C MET A 31 -0.25 11.61 -7.54
N LEU A 32 -0.01 10.87 -6.45
CA LEU A 32 0.93 9.76 -6.44
C LEU A 32 0.50 8.64 -7.38
N GLU A 33 -0.77 8.21 -7.34
CA GLU A 33 -1.30 7.20 -8.25
C GLU A 33 -1.02 7.54 -9.73
N SER A 34 -1.18 8.81 -10.09
CA SER A 34 -0.93 9.31 -11.44
C SER A 34 0.55 9.47 -11.77
N SER A 35 1.38 9.77 -10.77
CA SER A 35 2.83 10.03 -10.92
C SER A 35 3.69 8.77 -10.81
N LEU A 36 3.14 7.71 -10.21
CA LEU A 36 3.74 6.39 -10.10
C LEU A 36 3.48 5.62 -11.40
N GLY A 37 4.55 5.28 -12.11
CA GLY A 37 4.44 4.64 -13.44
C GLY A 37 5.75 4.23 -14.09
N GLY A 38 6.90 4.43 -13.42
CA GLY A 38 8.21 3.98 -13.89
C GLY A 38 9.32 4.57 -13.04
N GLY A 39 10.26 3.74 -12.60
CA GLY A 39 11.44 4.13 -11.82
C GLY A 39 11.22 4.11 -10.30
N ALA A 40 12.33 4.01 -9.58
CA ALA A 40 12.38 3.79 -8.13
C ALA A 40 11.54 4.80 -7.35
N VAL A 41 10.83 4.27 -6.34
CA VAL A 41 10.06 5.06 -5.38
C VAL A 41 10.90 5.28 -4.12
N PRO A 42 10.98 6.50 -3.58
CA PRO A 42 11.66 6.74 -2.31
C PRO A 42 11.05 5.89 -1.18
N GLU A 43 11.89 5.29 -0.33
CA GLU A 43 11.45 4.44 0.77
C GLU A 43 10.45 5.15 1.70
N GLY A 44 10.77 6.38 2.15
CA GLY A 44 9.88 7.16 3.02
C GLY A 44 8.52 7.51 2.39
N LEU A 45 8.38 7.43 1.06
CA LEU A 45 7.07 7.54 0.41
C LEU A 45 6.26 6.24 0.56
N VAL A 46 6.91 5.08 0.47
CA VAL A 46 6.25 3.78 0.69
C VAL A 46 5.77 3.69 2.13
N GLU A 47 6.62 4.01 3.11
CA GLU A 47 6.22 4.08 4.53
C GLU A 47 5.02 5.00 4.76
N ALA A 48 5.04 6.20 4.15
CA ALA A 48 3.94 7.14 4.25
C ALA A 48 2.65 6.58 3.65
N LEU A 49 2.71 5.84 2.54
CA LEU A 49 1.56 5.15 1.95
C LEU A 49 0.98 4.10 2.91
N PHE A 50 1.82 3.24 3.47
CA PHE A 50 1.40 2.23 4.45
C PHE A 50 0.72 2.87 5.67
N ALA A 51 1.28 3.96 6.18
CA ALA A 51 0.71 4.69 7.30
C ALA A 51 -0.66 5.34 7.01
N ARG A 52 -1.07 5.46 5.73
CA ARG A 52 -2.39 5.98 5.33
C ARG A 52 -3.41 4.87 5.05
N LEU A 53 -3.02 3.59 5.09
CA LEU A 53 -3.96 2.47 5.07
C LEU A 53 -4.71 2.32 6.40
N ASN A 54 -4.18 2.90 7.48
CA ASN A 54 -4.86 3.08 8.77
C ASN A 54 -4.87 4.56 9.17
N ASP A 55 -5.43 5.39 8.30
CA ASP A 55 -5.43 6.83 8.50
C ASP A 55 -6.29 7.23 9.72
N PRO A 56 -5.78 8.13 10.59
CA PRO A 56 -6.37 8.39 11.92
C PRO A 56 -7.67 9.22 11.88
N ASP A 57 -8.08 9.74 10.73
CA ASP A 57 -9.33 10.50 10.61
C ASP A 57 -10.55 9.56 10.63
N GLU A 58 -11.60 9.94 11.39
CA GLU A 58 -12.82 9.13 11.54
C GLU A 58 -13.55 8.88 10.20
N ASN A 59 -13.36 9.76 9.21
CA ASN A 59 -13.92 9.61 7.86
C ASN A 59 -12.86 9.23 6.83
N SER A 60 -11.82 8.49 7.21
CA SER A 60 -10.65 8.24 6.36
C SER A 60 -10.85 7.21 5.24
N LEU A 61 -12.05 6.69 5.02
CA LEU A 61 -12.32 5.65 4.01
C LEU A 61 -11.74 6.03 2.62
N TYR A 62 -11.96 7.27 2.19
CA TYR A 62 -11.46 7.77 0.91
C TYR A 62 -9.94 7.97 0.87
N VAL A 63 -9.30 8.20 2.03
CA VAL A 63 -7.84 8.26 2.16
C VAL A 63 -7.26 6.85 2.04
N GLN A 64 -7.85 5.88 2.73
CA GLN A 64 -7.45 4.48 2.67
C GLN A 64 -7.61 3.91 1.25
N GLU A 65 -8.73 4.19 0.58
CA GLU A 65 -8.96 3.80 -0.81
C GLU A 65 -7.92 4.39 -1.76
N ALA A 66 -7.62 5.69 -1.61
CA ALA A 66 -6.59 6.33 -2.41
C ALA A 66 -5.18 5.79 -2.10
N ALA A 67 -4.91 5.37 -0.85
CA ALA A 67 -3.65 4.77 -0.45
C ALA A 67 -3.48 3.38 -1.07
N VAL A 68 -4.54 2.57 -1.07
CA VAL A 68 -4.58 1.29 -1.78
C VAL A 68 -4.35 1.48 -3.27
N ALA A 69 -5.01 2.45 -3.89
CA ALA A 69 -4.84 2.75 -5.32
C ALA A 69 -3.40 3.16 -5.64
N ALA A 70 -2.80 4.06 -4.83
CA ALA A 70 -1.40 4.47 -4.99
C ALA A 70 -0.42 3.29 -4.76
N LEU A 71 -0.68 2.44 -3.76
CA LEU A 71 0.14 1.26 -3.46
C LEU A 71 0.20 0.30 -4.66
N ARG A 72 -0.92 0.10 -5.37
CA ARG A 72 -0.97 -0.70 -6.62
C ARG A 72 -0.09 -0.13 -7.74
N ARG A 73 0.36 1.13 -7.63
CA ARG A 73 1.24 1.78 -8.61
C ARG A 73 2.71 1.76 -8.18
N VAL A 74 3.00 1.44 -6.92
CA VAL A 74 4.39 1.27 -6.43
C VAL A 74 5.02 0.04 -7.11
N PRO A 75 6.24 0.13 -7.67
CA PRO A 75 6.94 -1.01 -8.24
C PRO A 75 7.12 -2.15 -7.24
N ALA A 76 7.03 -3.40 -7.70
CA ALA A 76 7.10 -4.57 -6.80
C ALA A 76 8.44 -4.64 -6.03
N GLU A 77 9.54 -4.26 -6.67
CA GLU A 77 10.86 -4.14 -6.05
C GLU A 77 10.88 -3.23 -4.81
N ASN A 78 10.10 -2.15 -4.81
CA ASN A 78 10.00 -1.23 -3.68
C ASN A 78 9.08 -1.74 -2.56
N LEU A 79 8.24 -2.76 -2.84
CA LEU A 79 7.32 -3.37 -1.87
C LEU A 79 7.94 -4.57 -1.15
N THR A 80 9.04 -5.10 -1.67
CA THR A 80 9.67 -6.33 -1.18
C THR A 80 10.03 -6.29 0.31
N MET A 81 10.59 -5.18 0.79
CA MET A 81 10.96 -4.98 2.20
C MET A 81 9.76 -4.77 3.13
N TYR A 82 8.54 -4.69 2.57
CA TYR A 82 7.29 -4.48 3.29
C TYR A 82 6.36 -5.71 3.25
N SER A 83 6.89 -6.91 2.93
CA SER A 83 6.09 -8.14 2.85
C SER A 83 5.29 -8.42 4.13
N GLU A 84 5.94 -8.34 5.30
CA GLU A 84 5.30 -8.56 6.60
C GLU A 84 4.17 -7.54 6.87
N ALA A 85 4.40 -6.27 6.54
CA ALA A 85 3.40 -5.21 6.70
C ALA A 85 2.19 -5.44 5.77
N LEU A 86 2.44 -5.86 4.53
CA LEU A 86 1.38 -6.22 3.59
C LEU A 86 0.57 -7.43 4.09
N VAL A 87 1.23 -8.46 4.61
CA VAL A 87 0.56 -9.63 5.19
C VAL A 87 -0.30 -9.22 6.38
N ALA A 88 0.19 -8.36 7.27
CA ALA A 88 -0.61 -7.84 8.37
C ALA A 88 -1.86 -7.08 7.88
N LEU A 89 -1.74 -6.32 6.78
CA LEU A 89 -2.85 -5.59 6.18
C LEU A 89 -3.88 -6.49 5.50
N CYS A 90 -3.53 -7.70 5.07
CA CYS A 90 -4.50 -8.69 4.61
C CYS A 90 -5.52 -9.08 5.70
N HIS A 91 -5.18 -8.88 6.97
CA HIS A 91 -6.08 -9.09 8.12
C HIS A 91 -6.73 -7.80 8.61
N ALA A 92 -6.54 -6.68 7.91
CA ALA A 92 -7.18 -5.42 8.29
C ALA A 92 -8.71 -5.56 8.20
N PRO A 93 -9.47 -4.96 9.14
CA PRO A 93 -10.94 -5.03 9.15
C PRO A 93 -11.56 -4.33 7.93
N SER A 94 -10.84 -3.40 7.30
CA SER A 94 -11.25 -2.72 6.09
C SER A 94 -11.03 -3.64 4.88
N ALA A 95 -12.14 -4.10 4.28
CA ALA A 95 -12.10 -4.96 3.09
C ALA A 95 -11.33 -4.35 1.92
N ASN A 96 -11.40 -3.02 1.74
CA ASN A 96 -10.64 -2.33 0.71
C ASN A 96 -9.12 -2.40 0.96
N VAL A 97 -8.70 -2.26 2.22
CA VAL A 97 -7.29 -2.36 2.62
C VAL A 97 -6.78 -3.78 2.47
N SER A 98 -7.55 -4.79 2.91
CA SER A 98 -7.14 -6.19 2.80
C SER A 98 -7.02 -6.67 1.35
N ILE A 99 -7.99 -6.32 0.50
CA ILE A 99 -7.93 -6.60 -0.95
C ILE A 99 -6.75 -5.85 -1.60
N GLY A 100 -6.51 -4.60 -1.19
CA GLY A 100 -5.38 -3.80 -1.65
C GLY A 100 -4.03 -4.43 -1.34
N ALA A 101 -3.87 -4.91 -0.10
CA ALA A 101 -2.67 -5.56 0.38
C ALA A 101 -2.44 -6.90 -0.33
N LEU A 102 -3.49 -7.71 -0.51
CA LEU A 102 -3.41 -8.98 -1.24
C LEU A 102 -2.94 -8.77 -2.68
N ALA A 103 -3.52 -7.80 -3.40
CA ALA A 103 -3.12 -7.47 -4.77
C ALA A 103 -1.67 -6.97 -4.87
N ALA A 104 -1.14 -6.33 -3.82
CA ALA A 104 0.27 -5.95 -3.75
C ALA A 104 1.19 -7.15 -3.48
N LEU A 105 0.78 -8.09 -2.62
CA LEU A 105 1.50 -9.33 -2.35
C LEU A 105 1.58 -10.25 -3.56
N GLU A 106 0.49 -10.38 -4.33
CA GLU A 106 0.46 -11.19 -5.57
C GLU A 106 1.48 -10.75 -6.61
N ARG A 107 1.95 -9.50 -6.52
CA ARG A 107 3.00 -8.97 -7.40
C ARG A 107 4.41 -9.20 -6.88
N LEU A 108 4.56 -9.58 -5.62
CA LEU A 108 5.87 -9.94 -5.07
C LEU A 108 6.26 -11.33 -5.58
N PRO A 109 7.52 -11.56 -5.95
CA PRO A 109 7.95 -12.92 -6.31
C PRO A 109 7.82 -13.84 -5.10
N HIS A 110 7.29 -15.06 -5.28
CA HIS A 110 7.09 -16.01 -4.18
C HIS A 110 8.34 -16.30 -3.33
N ALA A 111 9.53 -16.16 -3.91
CA ALA A 111 10.81 -16.31 -3.19
C ALA A 111 11.03 -15.26 -2.07
N TRP A 112 10.18 -14.22 -2.01
CA TRP A 112 10.27 -13.11 -1.06
C TRP A 112 9.17 -13.18 0.02
N LEU A 113 8.23 -14.12 -0.10
CA LEU A 113 7.31 -14.44 0.98
C LEU A 113 7.99 -15.49 1.87
N THR A 114 8.16 -15.15 3.14
CA THR A 114 8.68 -16.10 4.12
C THR A 114 7.63 -17.18 4.39
N GLU A 115 8.07 -18.30 4.98
CA GLU A 115 7.13 -19.32 5.46
C GLU A 115 6.15 -18.72 6.50
N ALA A 116 6.61 -17.76 7.32
CA ALA A 116 5.77 -17.03 8.24
C ALA A 116 4.70 -16.18 7.52
N ASP A 117 5.06 -15.50 6.43
CA ASP A 117 4.11 -14.75 5.60
C ASP A 117 3.01 -15.65 5.01
N LEU A 118 3.42 -16.82 4.50
CA LEU A 118 2.49 -17.81 3.94
C LEU A 118 1.57 -18.41 5.02
N LEU A 119 2.09 -18.65 6.22
CA LEU A 119 1.31 -19.13 7.36
C LEU A 119 0.31 -18.09 7.82
N LEU A 120 0.71 -16.82 7.93
CA LEU A 120 -0.17 -15.72 8.30
C LEU A 120 -1.27 -15.50 7.26
N LEU A 121 -0.96 -15.60 5.96
CA LEU A 121 -1.98 -15.55 4.90
C LEU A 121 -2.99 -16.69 5.05
N ASN A 122 -2.53 -17.93 5.25
CA ASN A 122 -3.42 -19.09 5.42
C ASN A 122 -4.27 -19.01 6.70
N ALA A 123 -3.76 -18.43 7.79
CA ALA A 123 -4.50 -18.24 9.04
C ALA A 123 -5.64 -17.22 8.91
N GLY A 124 -5.58 -16.30 7.94
CA GLY A 124 -6.64 -15.33 7.66
C GLY A 124 -7.70 -15.86 6.71
N VAL A 125 -7.29 -16.71 5.75
CA VAL A 125 -8.19 -17.35 4.77
C VAL A 125 -9.23 -18.26 5.44
N SER A 126 -8.99 -18.80 6.64
CA SER A 126 -10.04 -19.51 7.40
C SER A 126 -11.21 -18.63 7.84
N THR A 127 -11.13 -17.30 7.68
CA THR A 127 -12.24 -16.35 7.88
C THR A 127 -12.80 -15.76 6.59
N TRP A 128 -12.22 -16.10 5.43
CA TRP A 128 -12.64 -15.62 4.11
C TRP A 128 -13.32 -16.76 3.34
N ASP A 129 -14.65 -16.83 3.36
CA ASP A 129 -15.46 -17.77 2.58
C ASP A 129 -15.63 -17.30 1.12
N GLY A 130 -14.49 -17.07 0.46
CA GLY A 130 -14.41 -16.73 -0.96
C GLY A 130 -13.62 -17.81 -1.68
N LYS A 131 -14.34 -18.61 -2.46
CA LYS A 131 -13.86 -19.73 -3.28
C LYS A 131 -12.45 -19.53 -3.86
N ARG A 132 -11.50 -20.32 -3.34
CA ARG A 132 -10.33 -20.76 -4.12
C ARG A 132 -10.84 -21.68 -5.23
N GLU A 133 -11.05 -21.15 -6.42
CA GLU A 133 -10.85 -21.98 -7.61
C GLU A 133 -9.38 -21.92 -7.99
N ALA A 134 -8.84 -23.11 -8.21
CA ALA A 134 -7.43 -23.40 -8.41
C ALA A 134 -6.86 -22.71 -9.65
N LEU A 135 -5.61 -22.26 -9.56
CA LEU A 135 -4.44 -22.80 -10.28
C LEU A 135 -3.18 -21.99 -9.95
#